data_AF-A0A8I1P9Y6-F1
#
_entry.id   AF-A0A8I1P9Y6-F1
#
_cell.length_a   1.000
_cell.length_b   1.000
_cell.length_c   1.000
_cell.angle_alpha   90.00
_cell.angle_beta   90.00
_cell.angle_gamma   90.00
#
_symmetry.space_group_name_H-M   'P 1'
#
loop_
_entity.id
_entity.type
_entity.pdbx_description
1 polymer ?
#
loop_
_entity_poly.entity_id
_entity_poly.type
_entity_poly.pdbx_seq_one_letter_code
_entity_poly.pdbx_strand_id
1 'polypeptide(L)'
;MARNARTELRLLARDPVLLVLLVLIAASVAIFVVYPLVRVLLASVQVDGSWTLEGYGELAGRRLYRNALVNSLGVGAVVGVVSVAVG
;
A
#
# COMPACT_ATOMS: atom_id res chain seq x y z
N MET A 1 7.83 23.12 0.84
CA MET A 1 6.52 22.44 0.93
C MET A 1 6.07 22.16 2.38
N ALA A 2 6.88 21.54 3.25
CA ALA A 2 6.48 21.20 4.63
C ALA A 2 6.17 22.38 5.58
N ARG A 3 6.70 23.59 5.32
CA ARG A 3 6.48 24.78 6.16
C ARG A 3 5.02 25.28 6.11
N ASN A 4 4.32 25.02 5.00
CA ASN A 4 2.92 25.37 4.81
C ASN A 4 2.02 24.39 5.55
N ALA A 5 2.29 23.08 5.45
CA ALA A 5 1.54 22.04 6.15
C ALA A 5 1.47 22.28 7.67
N ARG A 6 2.58 22.68 8.30
CA ARG A 6 2.60 22.99 9.74
C ARG A 6 1.80 24.24 10.11
N THR A 7 1.72 25.22 9.21
CA THR A 7 0.98 26.47 9.43
C THR A 7 -0.52 26.25 9.21
N GLU A 8 -0.90 25.46 8.20
CA GLU A 8 -2.28 25.02 7.98
C GLU A 8 -2.77 24.13 9.12
N LEU A 9 -1.97 23.17 9.58
CA LEU A 9 -2.30 22.36 10.77
C LEU A 9 -2.56 23.23 12.01
N ARG A 10 -1.84 24.35 12.18
CA ARG A 10 -2.07 25.32 13.26
C ARG A 10 -3.35 26.15 13.07
N LEU A 11 -3.74 26.43 11.83
CA LEU A 11 -5.01 27.11 11.50
C LEU A 11 -6.20 26.17 11.68
N LEU A 12 -6.09 24.91 11.24
CA LEU A 12 -7.08 23.86 11.49
C LEU A 12 -7.24 23.58 12.99
N ALA A 13 -6.17 23.68 13.78
CA ALA A 13 -6.24 23.50 15.24
C ALA A 13 -7.04 24.59 15.99
N ARG A 14 -7.38 25.72 15.35
CA ARG A 14 -8.34 26.69 15.91
C ARG A 14 -9.79 26.19 15.83
N ASP A 15 -10.06 25.22 14.95
CA ASP A 15 -11.34 24.52 14.85
C ASP A 15 -11.17 23.06 15.33
N PRO A 16 -11.37 22.81 16.64
CA PRO A 16 -11.15 21.48 17.22
C PRO A 16 -12.06 20.41 16.62
N VAL A 17 -13.23 20.78 16.10
CA VAL A 17 -14.16 19.84 15.48
C VAL A 17 -13.62 19.36 14.13
N LEU A 18 -13.13 20.29 13.32
CA LEU A 18 -12.56 19.96 12.01
C LEU A 18 -11.30 19.10 12.14
N LEU A 19 -10.45 19.38 13.13
CA LEU A 19 -9.26 18.55 13.41
C LEU A 19 -9.65 17.13 13.83
N VAL A 20 -10.62 16.97 14.73
CA VAL A 20 -11.11 15.65 15.14
C VAL A 20 -11.68 14.88 13.95
N LEU A 21 -12.49 15.53 13.11
CA LEU A 21 -13.05 14.91 11.91
C LEU A 21 -11.96 14.47 10.93
N LEU A 22 -10.95 15.31 10.68
CA LEU A 22 -9.84 14.99 9.80
C LEU A 22 -9.02 13.81 10.33
N VAL A 23 -8.73 13.78 11.64
CA VAL A 23 -8.04 12.66 12.28
C VAL A 23 -8.85 11.38 12.18
N LEU A 24 -10.17 11.43 12.40
CA LEU A 24 -11.06 10.28 12.25
C LEU A 24 -11.08 9.75 10.82
N ILE A 25 -11.18 10.63 9.83
CA ILE A 25 -11.15 10.24 8.41
C ILE A 25 -9.79 9.63 8.06
N ALA A 26 -8.70 10.28 8.43
CA ALA A 26 -7.35 9.79 8.17
C ALA A 26 -7.11 8.43 8.83
N ALA A 27 -7.53 8.26 10.08
CA ALA A 27 -7.47 6.99 10.80
C ALA A 27 -8.34 5.92 10.13
N SER A 28 -9.54 6.28 9.67
CA SER A 28 -10.44 5.35 8.97
C SER A 28 -9.84 4.86 7.66
N VAL A 29 -9.26 5.76 6.85
CA VAL A 29 -8.57 5.41 5.60
C VAL A 29 -7.34 4.55 5.90
N ALA A 30 -6.55 4.92 6.91
CA ALA A 30 -5.39 4.16 7.31
C ALA A 30 -5.77 2.75 7.77
N ILE A 31 -6.77 2.60 8.63
CA ILE A 31 -7.27 1.30 9.08
C ILE A 31 -7.80 0.51 7.88
N PHE A 32 -8.60 1.13 7.02
CA PHE A 32 -9.18 0.48 5.84
C PHE A 32 -8.12 -0.07 4.88
N VAL A 33 -6.98 0.61 4.72
CA VAL A 33 -5.89 0.16 3.84
C VAL A 33 -4.96 -0.82 4.57
N VAL A 34 -4.53 -0.49 5.78
CA VAL A 34 -3.51 -1.27 6.52
C VAL A 34 -4.08 -2.61 6.98
N TYR A 35 -5.32 -2.65 7.46
CA TYR A 35 -5.94 -3.90 7.92
C TYR A 35 -5.96 -5.02 6.87
N PRO A 36 -6.51 -4.82 5.65
CA PRO A 36 -6.47 -5.86 4.62
C PRO A 36 -5.05 -6.19 4.16
N LEU A 37 -4.14 -5.22 4.12
CA LEU A 37 -2.73 -5.50 3.81
C LEU A 37 -2.10 -6.44 4.83
N VAL A 38 -2.30 -6.19 6.13
CA VAL A 38 -1.82 -7.09 7.19
C VAL A 38 -2.48 -8.47 7.06
N ARG A 39 -3.79 -8.52 6.79
CA ARG A 39 -4.50 -9.79 6.57
C ARG A 39 -3.95 -10.59 5.39
N VAL A 40 -3.61 -9.92 4.28
CA VAL A 40 -2.99 -10.55 3.11
C VAL A 40 -1.58 -11.04 3.44
N LEU A 41 -0.78 -10.24 4.16
CA LEU A 41 0.56 -10.65 4.60
C LEU A 41 0.54 -11.84 5.55
N LEU A 42 -0.45 -11.92 6.44
CA LEU A 42 -0.64 -13.08 7.31
C LEU A 42 -1.09 -14.30 6.50
N ALA A 43 -2.04 -14.13 5.58
CA ALA A 43 -2.50 -15.21 4.72
C ALA A 43 -1.41 -15.75 3.78
N SER A 44 -0.40 -14.95 3.43
CA SER A 44 0.71 -15.42 2.60
C SER A 44 1.75 -16.26 3.34
N VAL A 45 1.80 -16.20 4.68
CA VAL A 45 2.72 -16.98 5.53
C VAL A 45 2.01 -18.03 6.38
N GLN A 46 0.68 -17.98 6.47
CA GLN A 46 -0.13 -18.90 7.27
C GLN A 46 -1.16 -19.61 6.39
N VAL A 47 -0.98 -20.90 6.19
CA VAL A 47 -1.86 -21.77 5.41
C VAL A 47 -2.52 -22.76 6.36
N ASP A 48 -3.86 -22.76 6.40
CA ASP A 48 -4.66 -23.65 7.24
C ASP A 48 -4.25 -23.67 8.73
N GLY A 49 -3.84 -22.51 9.24
CA GLY A 49 -3.39 -22.35 10.63
C GLY A 49 -1.92 -22.69 10.87
N SER A 50 -1.24 -23.29 9.90
CA SER A 50 0.20 -23.60 9.95
C SER A 50 1.04 -22.47 9.35
N TRP A 51 2.15 -22.13 10.01
CA TRP A 51 3.12 -21.16 9.47
C TRP A 51 3.99 -21.87 8.43
N THR A 52 3.93 -21.42 7.18
CA THR A 52 4.68 -22.00 6.07
C THR A 52 5.13 -20.92 5.08
N LEU A 53 6.35 -21.09 4.56
CA LEU A 53 6.90 -20.26 3.48
C LEU A 53 6.82 -20.97 2.12
N GLU A 54 6.18 -22.14 2.07
CA GLU A 54 6.09 -22.97 0.87
C GLU A 54 5.39 -22.24 -0.28
N GLY A 55 4.38 -21.41 -0.01
CA GLY A 55 3.75 -20.57 -1.02
C GLY A 55 4.73 -19.63 -1.72
N TYR A 56 5.68 -19.04 -1.00
CA TYR A 56 6.75 -18.24 -1.61
C TYR A 56 7.74 -19.11 -2.41
N GLY A 57 8.01 -20.33 -1.93
CA GLY A 57 8.81 -21.33 -2.65
C GLY A 57 8.19 -21.73 -3.98
N GLU A 58 6.86 -21.93 -4.03
CA GLU A 58 6.13 -22.23 -5.26
C GLU A 58 6.15 -21.06 -6.25
N LEU A 59 6.00 -19.81 -5.75
CA LEU A 59 6.13 -18.61 -6.58
C LEU A 59 7.54 -18.52 -7.21
N ALA A 60 8.59 -18.83 -6.45
CA ALA A 60 9.97 -18.79 -6.93
C ALA A 60 10.31 -19.95 -7.88
N GLY A 61 9.80 -21.15 -7.58
CA GLY A 61 10.08 -22.38 -8.33
C GLY A 61 9.32 -22.49 -9.65
N ARG A 62 8.08 -21.99 -9.72
CA ARG A 62 7.25 -22.12 -10.92
C ARG A 62 7.57 -21.04 -11.95
N ARG A 63 8.15 -21.46 -13.07
CA ARG A 63 8.52 -20.59 -14.20
C ARG A 63 7.34 -19.73 -14.70
N LEU A 64 6.12 -20.24 -14.64
CA LEU A 64 4.91 -19.48 -15.00
C LEU A 64 4.70 -18.26 -14.08
N TYR A 65 4.75 -18.44 -12.76
CA TYR A 65 4.56 -17.34 -11.80
C TYR A 65 5.69 -16.31 -11.90
N ARG A 66 6.93 -16.76 -12.07
CA ARG A 66 8.07 -15.86 -12.29
C ARG A 66 7.92 -15.05 -13.59
N ASN A 67 7.53 -15.69 -14.69
CA ASN A 67 7.33 -15.01 -15.97
C ASN A 67 6.18 -14.00 -15.87
N ALA A 68 5.08 -14.37 -15.22
CA ALA A 68 3.95 -13.45 -14.98
C ALA A 68 4.40 -12.22 -14.18
N LEU A 69 5.15 -12.43 -13.09
CA LEU A 69 5.68 -11.34 -12.26
C LEU A 69 6.58 -10.40 -13.09
N VAL A 70 7.55 -10.93 -13.81
CA VAL A 70 8.49 -10.14 -14.61
C VAL A 70 7.78 -9.38 -15.73
N ASN A 71 6.82 -10.03 -16.41
CA ASN A 71 6.04 -9.38 -17.46
C ASN A 71 5.20 -8.23 -16.89
N SER A 72 4.52 -8.43 -15.75
CA SER A 72 3.73 -7.38 -15.10
C SER A 72 4.61 -6.22 -14.62
N LEU A 73 5.77 -6.51 -14.02
CA LEU A 73 6.73 -5.48 -13.60
C LEU A 73 7.29 -4.72 -14.80
N GLY A 74 7.64 -5.42 -15.88
CA GLY A 74 8.14 -4.80 -17.10
C GLY A 74 7.10 -3.87 -17.74
N VAL A 75 5.85 -4.34 -17.88
CA VAL A 75 4.75 -3.50 -18.37
C VAL A 75 4.52 -2.30 -17.46
N GLY A 76 4.46 -2.51 -16.14
CA GLY A 76 4.28 -1.44 -15.17
C GLY A 76 5.39 -0.38 -15.23
N ALA A 77 6.65 -0.82 -15.36
CA ALA A 77 7.79 0.08 -15.48
C ALA A 77 7.75 0.88 -16.80
N VAL A 78 7.50 0.22 -17.94
CA VAL A 78 7.43 0.89 -19.24
C VAL A 78 6.29 1.90 -19.25
N VAL A 79 5.08 1.49 -18.83
CA VAL A 79 3.93 2.38 -18.75
C VAL A 79 4.23 3.55 -17.81
N GLY A 80 4.79 3.29 -16.63
CA GLY A 80 5.16 4.35 -15.68
C GLY A 80 6.14 5.37 -16.26
N VAL A 81 7.22 4.90 -16.91
CA VAL A 81 8.20 5.78 -17.55
C VAL A 81 7.58 6.58 -18.68
N VAL A 82 6.80 5.94 -19.55
CA VAL A 82 6.14 6.62 -20.67
C VAL A 82 5.10 7.63 -20.17
N SER A 83 4.30 7.28 -19.16
CA SER A 83 3.33 8.21 -18.57
C SER A 83 3.99 9.44 -17.95
N VAL A 84 5.16 9.31 -17.32
CA VAL A 84 5.91 10.45 -16.78
C VAL A 84 6.58 11.27 -17.88
N ALA A 85 7.01 10.63 -18.97
CA ALA A 85 7.68 11.31 -20.08
C ALA A 85 6.69 12.05 -21.02
N VAL A 86 5.46 11.53 -21.16
CA VAL A 86 4.42 12.06 -22.05
C VAL A 86 3.43 12.97 -21.31
N GLY A 87 3.10 12.63 -20.06
CA GLY A 87 2.18 13.39 -19.20
C GLY A 87 2.82 14.64 -18.62
#